data_AF-A0A9D5VYZ1-F1
#
_entry.id   AF-A0A9D5VYZ1-F1
#
_cell.length_a   1.000
_cell.length_b   1.000
_cell.length_c   1.000
_cell.angle_alpha   90.00
_cell.angle_beta   90.00
_cell.angle_gamma   90.00
#
_symmetry.space_group_name_H-M   'P 1'
#
loop_
_entity.id
_entity.type
_entity.pdbx_description
1 polymer ?
#
loop_
_entity_poly.entity_id
_entity_poly.type
_entity_poly.pdbx_seq_one_letter_code
_entity_poly.pdbx_strand_id
1 'polypeptide(L)'
;MIDTHCHLEMDAFDHDREAVIERAFNSGMEAMITIASDVQSNVKAISLSELYPKIYASVGIHPHDARFFNDDIYTRLLEYSKKDKVVAIGETGLDYHYENTIKEIQRNVFIRQLEISIDTGLPVIIHSREAEVDTLNILKEYNISKGVFHCFSGDINMAREVLSLGLYISIPGIITFKKGQTLRDVAKMVPDDMLLVETDSPYLAPVPFRGKRNEPAYVIHTIKAVAEVRNVSVEDVIRLTTLNAKRLFKILNTTNIGVVTYKIRDSLYLNITNRCTNKCSFCIKFQKDHVKGHNLRLTSEPKDDDIIREIGDPTIYKEIVFCGYGEPTIRIDTIKTVASWIKSKGGRVRINTNGHGNIIHKRNIAAELKGLVDTLSISLDAQDSVTYNRLCLPVYDNAFDEVIAFIRESVKYIPEVTATVVNAEGVDVEACERLANNLGAGFRLRKLDDVG
;
A
#
# COMPACT_ATOMS: atom_id res chain seq x y z
N MET A 1 13.89 -2.78 -1.13
CA MET A 1 13.10 -3.40 -2.25
C MET A 1 12.95 -4.88 -2.00
N ILE A 2 11.86 -5.52 -2.45
CA ILE A 2 11.69 -6.97 -2.41
C ILE A 2 11.25 -7.45 -3.79
N ASP A 3 11.93 -8.47 -4.32
CA ASP A 3 11.48 -9.23 -5.49
C ASP A 3 10.63 -10.41 -5.02
N THR A 4 9.33 -10.36 -5.29
CA THR A 4 8.37 -11.36 -4.77
C THR A 4 8.31 -12.64 -5.61
N HIS A 5 8.94 -12.66 -6.78
CA HIS A 5 8.91 -13.82 -7.68
C HIS A 5 10.17 -13.90 -8.52
N CYS A 6 11.06 -14.82 -8.17
CA CYS A 6 12.24 -15.17 -8.97
C CYS A 6 12.55 -16.66 -8.83
N HIS A 7 13.20 -17.24 -9.82
CA HIS A 7 13.55 -18.66 -9.87
C HIS A 7 15.06 -18.84 -9.75
N LEU A 8 15.64 -18.42 -8.61
CA LEU A 8 17.09 -18.52 -8.37
C LEU A 8 17.58 -19.97 -8.35
N GLU A 9 16.70 -20.91 -8.03
CA GLU A 9 16.96 -22.34 -8.00
C GLU A 9 17.15 -22.99 -9.37
N MET A 10 16.74 -22.32 -10.45
CA MET A 10 16.90 -22.83 -11.81
C MET A 10 18.37 -22.92 -12.23
N ASP A 11 18.64 -23.91 -13.09
CA ASP A 11 19.97 -24.22 -13.62
C ASP A 11 20.54 -23.07 -14.46
N ALA A 12 19.68 -22.18 -14.96
CA ALA A 12 20.05 -20.96 -15.66
C ALA A 12 21.02 -20.06 -14.85
N PHE A 13 21.06 -20.21 -13.53
CA PHE A 13 21.95 -19.47 -12.63
C PHE A 13 23.11 -20.29 -12.08
N ASP A 14 23.26 -21.58 -12.40
CA ASP A 14 24.24 -22.46 -11.73
C ASP A 14 25.68 -21.95 -11.76
N HIS A 15 26.08 -21.29 -12.85
CA HIS A 15 27.45 -20.79 -13.01
C HIS A 15 27.75 -19.49 -12.26
N ASP A 16 26.73 -18.72 -11.88
CA ASP A 16 26.93 -17.37 -11.33
C ASP A 16 25.91 -16.95 -10.25
N ARG A 17 25.16 -17.90 -9.67
CA ARG A 17 24.10 -17.66 -8.68
C ARG A 17 24.53 -16.77 -7.52
N GLU A 18 25.70 -17.04 -6.93
CA GLU A 18 26.21 -16.24 -5.81
C GLU A 18 26.44 -14.78 -6.24
N ALA A 19 27.01 -14.58 -7.43
CA ALA A 19 27.24 -13.25 -7.99
C ALA A 19 25.93 -12.54 -8.36
N VAL A 20 24.90 -13.26 -8.82
CA VAL A 20 23.55 -12.71 -9.07
C VAL A 20 22.92 -12.22 -7.76
N ILE A 21 22.98 -13.04 -6.71
CA ILE A 21 22.46 -12.71 -5.38
C ILE A 21 23.18 -11.49 -4.81
N GLU A 22 24.52 -11.44 -4.93
CA GLU A 22 25.32 -10.31 -4.49
C GLU A 22 24.95 -9.03 -5.25
N ARG A 23 24.80 -9.08 -6.58
CA ARG A 23 24.34 -7.94 -7.39
C ARG A 23 22.98 -7.43 -6.93
N ALA A 24 22.04 -8.32 -6.64
CA ALA A 24 20.72 -7.94 -6.16
C ALA A 24 20.81 -7.20 -4.82
N PHE A 25 21.54 -7.74 -3.83
CA PHE A 25 21.70 -7.06 -2.53
C PHE A 25 22.44 -5.72 -2.66
N ASN A 26 23.48 -5.64 -3.50
CA ASN A 26 24.20 -4.40 -3.77
C ASN A 26 23.33 -3.33 -4.45
N SER A 27 22.25 -3.72 -5.14
CA SER A 27 21.25 -2.78 -5.69
C SER A 27 20.21 -2.27 -4.67
N GLY A 28 20.33 -2.63 -3.39
CA GLY A 28 19.37 -2.24 -2.34
C GLY A 28 18.19 -3.19 -2.17
N MET A 29 18.33 -4.45 -2.62
CA MET A 29 17.38 -5.51 -2.32
C MET A 29 17.42 -5.84 -0.82
N GLU A 30 16.25 -5.90 -0.18
CA GLU A 30 16.10 -6.27 1.23
C GLU A 30 15.84 -7.76 1.40
N ALA A 31 15.08 -8.36 0.48
CA ALA A 31 14.82 -9.79 0.43
C ALA A 31 14.38 -10.22 -0.98
N MET A 32 14.46 -11.52 -1.25
CA MET A 32 13.95 -12.16 -2.47
C MET A 32 13.16 -13.40 -2.09
N ILE A 33 12.13 -13.74 -2.88
CA ILE A 33 11.39 -15.00 -2.74
C ILE A 33 11.71 -15.86 -3.97
N THR A 34 12.37 -16.99 -3.72
CA THR A 34 12.68 -17.98 -4.76
C THR A 34 11.54 -18.97 -4.90
N ILE A 35 11.11 -19.25 -6.12
CA ILE A 35 9.84 -19.93 -6.40
C ILE A 35 10.11 -21.31 -6.98
N ALA A 36 9.66 -22.35 -6.27
CA ALA A 36 9.66 -23.69 -6.83
C ALA A 36 8.46 -23.94 -7.76
N SER A 37 8.67 -24.78 -8.77
CA SER A 37 7.67 -25.17 -9.77
C SER A 37 7.41 -26.68 -9.83
N ASP A 38 8.28 -27.50 -9.20
CA ASP A 38 8.28 -28.95 -9.29
C ASP A 38 8.97 -29.60 -8.07
N VAL A 39 8.96 -30.93 -7.98
CA VAL A 39 9.51 -31.68 -6.84
C VAL A 39 11.00 -31.39 -6.59
N GLN A 40 11.81 -31.24 -7.64
CA GLN A 40 13.25 -30.99 -7.51
C GLN A 40 13.52 -29.53 -7.16
N SER A 41 12.83 -28.58 -7.81
CA SER A 41 12.97 -27.16 -7.49
C SER A 41 12.50 -26.84 -6.08
N ASN A 42 11.51 -27.55 -5.51
CA ASN A 42 11.12 -27.43 -4.10
C ASN A 42 12.32 -27.63 -3.15
N VAL A 43 13.11 -28.68 -3.36
CA VAL A 43 14.29 -28.97 -2.53
C VAL A 43 15.38 -27.91 -2.71
N LYS A 44 15.62 -27.48 -3.95
CA LYS A 44 16.63 -26.45 -4.26
C LYS A 44 16.25 -25.08 -3.68
N ALA A 45 14.98 -24.67 -3.82
CA ALA A 45 14.45 -23.41 -3.29
C ALA A 45 14.58 -23.34 -1.76
N ILE A 46 14.18 -24.41 -1.07
CA ILE A 46 14.34 -24.53 0.40
C ILE A 46 15.82 -24.40 0.77
N SER A 47 16.70 -25.14 0.10
CA SER A 47 18.15 -25.14 0.38
C SER A 47 18.75 -23.73 0.21
N LEU A 48 18.36 -23.00 -0.85
CA LEU A 48 18.78 -21.61 -1.05
C LEU A 48 18.27 -20.69 0.05
N SER A 49 17.02 -20.85 0.47
CA SER A 49 16.47 -20.05 1.56
C SER A 49 17.21 -20.30 2.88
N GLU A 50 17.59 -21.54 3.18
CA GLU A 50 18.33 -21.89 4.40
C GLU A 50 19.76 -21.33 4.38
N LEU A 51 20.40 -21.29 3.20
CA LEU A 51 21.76 -20.76 3.03
C LEU A 51 21.85 -19.22 3.15
N TYR A 52 20.83 -18.49 2.66
CA TYR A 52 20.86 -17.03 2.60
C TYR A 52 19.79 -16.40 3.51
N PRO A 53 20.16 -15.67 4.58
CA PRO A 53 19.21 -15.15 5.57
C PRO A 53 18.05 -14.32 5.00
N LYS A 54 18.28 -13.58 3.91
CA LYS A 54 17.29 -12.69 3.26
C LYS A 54 16.62 -13.30 2.01
N ILE A 55 16.82 -14.59 1.76
CA ILE A 55 16.08 -15.33 0.72
C ILE A 55 15.05 -16.22 1.40
N TYR A 56 13.83 -16.17 0.90
CA TYR A 56 12.71 -17.02 1.31
C TYR A 56 12.30 -17.93 0.15
N ALA A 57 11.55 -18.98 0.44
CA ALA A 57 11.11 -19.94 -0.55
C ALA A 57 9.58 -20.02 -0.64
N SER A 58 9.07 -20.29 -1.82
CA SER A 58 7.74 -20.86 -2.03
C SER A 58 7.86 -22.32 -2.46
N VAL A 59 6.88 -23.14 -2.08
CA VAL A 59 6.84 -24.56 -2.47
C VAL A 59 5.53 -24.91 -3.15
N GLY A 60 5.60 -25.61 -4.27
CA GLY A 60 4.42 -25.95 -5.06
C GLY A 60 4.75 -26.78 -6.30
N ILE A 61 3.72 -27.06 -7.08
CA ILE A 61 3.76 -27.74 -8.38
C ILE A 61 3.00 -26.87 -9.39
N HIS A 62 3.74 -26.41 -10.40
CA HIS A 62 3.23 -25.58 -11.48
C HIS A 62 2.26 -26.37 -12.37
N PRO A 63 1.22 -25.74 -12.97
CA PRO A 63 0.25 -26.42 -13.83
C PRO A 63 0.85 -27.28 -14.94
N HIS A 64 2.02 -26.94 -15.48
CA HIS A 64 2.68 -27.73 -16.51
C HIS A 64 3.12 -29.11 -16.03
N ASP A 65 3.42 -29.25 -14.73
CA ASP A 65 3.89 -30.49 -14.09
C ASP A 65 2.81 -31.16 -13.23
N ALA A 66 1.57 -30.64 -13.24
CA ALA A 66 0.46 -31.17 -12.47
C ALA A 66 0.19 -32.68 -12.72
N ARG A 67 0.52 -33.21 -13.90
CA ARG A 67 0.41 -34.66 -14.21
C ARG A 67 1.25 -35.57 -13.31
N PHE A 68 2.30 -35.05 -12.67
CA PHE A 68 3.16 -35.82 -11.77
C PHE A 68 2.69 -35.79 -10.32
N PHE A 69 1.71 -34.93 -9.99
CA PHE A 69 1.21 -34.74 -8.64
C PHE A 69 0.54 -36.02 -8.10
N ASN A 70 0.85 -36.37 -6.85
CA ASN A 70 0.29 -37.53 -6.15
C ASN A 70 0.32 -37.30 -4.63
N ASP A 71 -0.16 -38.26 -3.84
CA ASP A 71 -0.29 -38.13 -2.39
C ASP A 71 1.06 -38.05 -1.64
N ASP A 72 2.13 -38.64 -2.18
CA ASP A 72 3.48 -38.49 -1.61
C ASP A 72 3.98 -37.04 -1.79
N ILE A 73 3.77 -36.46 -2.98
CA ILE A 73 4.11 -35.05 -3.25
C ILE A 73 3.27 -34.12 -2.37
N TYR A 74 1.96 -34.36 -2.25
CA TYR A 74 1.08 -33.59 -1.35
C TYR A 74 1.61 -33.61 0.08
N THR A 75 1.98 -34.79 0.59
CA THR A 75 2.53 -34.96 1.95
C THR A 75 3.84 -34.20 2.12
N ARG A 76 4.74 -34.27 1.14
CA ARG A 76 6.01 -33.51 1.18
C ARG A 76 5.80 -32.00 1.17
N LEU A 77 4.87 -31.49 0.37
CA LEU A 77 4.53 -30.06 0.37
C LEU A 77 4.01 -29.60 1.74
N LEU A 78 3.20 -30.42 2.42
CA LEU A 78 2.75 -30.16 3.79
C LEU A 78 3.88 -30.20 4.83
N GLU A 79 4.92 -31.00 4.61
CA GLU A 79 6.11 -31.01 5.46
C GLU A 79 6.98 -29.77 5.21
N TYR A 80 7.18 -29.43 3.93
CA TYR A 80 7.97 -28.27 3.54
C TYR A 80 7.33 -26.95 3.97
N SER A 81 6.01 -26.83 3.91
CA SER A 81 5.27 -25.64 4.35
C SER A 81 5.45 -25.30 5.83
N LYS A 82 5.94 -26.25 6.64
CA LYS A 82 6.23 -26.04 8.08
C LYS A 82 7.63 -25.48 8.33
N LYS A 83 8.49 -25.38 7.31
CA LYS A 83 9.84 -24.81 7.46
C LYS A 83 9.77 -23.29 7.58
N ASP A 84 10.57 -22.72 8.49
CA ASP A 84 10.54 -21.29 8.86
C ASP A 84 10.67 -20.31 7.68
N LYS A 85 11.36 -20.72 6.62
CA LYS A 85 11.65 -19.86 5.46
C LYS A 85 10.80 -20.17 4.23
N VAL A 86 9.87 -21.11 4.35
CA VAL A 86 8.83 -21.35 3.36
C VAL A 86 7.64 -20.44 3.68
N VAL A 87 7.38 -19.49 2.79
CA VAL A 87 6.50 -18.35 3.07
C VAL A 87 5.24 -18.32 2.22
N ALA A 88 5.11 -19.25 1.29
CA ALA A 88 3.96 -19.38 0.40
C ALA A 88 3.82 -20.80 -0.15
N ILE A 89 2.61 -21.12 -0.59
CA ILE A 89 2.34 -22.26 -1.48
C ILE A 89 2.29 -21.77 -2.92
N GLY A 90 3.07 -22.40 -3.78
CA GLY A 90 3.20 -22.05 -5.18
C GLY A 90 4.64 -22.18 -5.69
N GLU A 91 4.88 -22.07 -6.98
CA GLU A 91 3.91 -21.65 -7.99
C GLU A 91 2.85 -22.71 -8.26
N THR A 92 1.58 -22.30 -8.27
CA THR A 92 0.43 -23.17 -8.58
C THR A 92 -0.63 -22.37 -9.31
N GLY A 93 -1.51 -23.03 -10.06
CA GLY A 93 -2.61 -22.37 -10.74
C GLY A 93 -2.99 -23.09 -12.01
N LEU A 94 -3.40 -22.33 -13.04
CA LEU A 94 -3.91 -22.87 -14.30
C LEU A 94 -3.23 -22.20 -15.50
N ASP A 95 -2.81 -23.01 -16.46
CA ASP A 95 -2.26 -22.57 -17.74
C ASP A 95 -2.94 -23.34 -18.89
N TYR A 96 -3.81 -22.65 -19.62
CA TYR A 96 -4.53 -23.21 -20.77
C TYR A 96 -3.90 -22.85 -22.11
N HIS A 97 -2.81 -22.08 -22.10
CA HIS A 97 -2.07 -21.71 -23.30
C HIS A 97 -1.22 -22.88 -23.81
N TYR A 98 -0.59 -23.62 -22.89
CA TYR A 98 0.20 -24.81 -23.22
C TYR A 98 -0.56 -26.09 -22.89
N GLU A 99 -0.70 -27.00 -23.86
CA GLU A 99 -1.43 -28.27 -23.71
C GLU A 99 -0.59 -29.39 -23.04
N ASN A 100 0.35 -29.02 -22.16
CA ASN A 100 1.28 -29.97 -21.51
C ASN A 100 0.57 -30.92 -20.53
N THR A 101 -0.52 -30.48 -19.91
CA THR A 101 -1.32 -31.25 -18.95
C THR A 101 -2.79 -30.93 -19.15
N ILE A 102 -3.65 -31.95 -19.13
CA ILE A 102 -5.11 -31.81 -19.33
C ILE A 102 -5.69 -30.90 -18.24
N LYS A 103 -6.59 -29.99 -18.63
CA LYS A 103 -7.19 -28.96 -17.77
C LYS A 103 -7.72 -29.51 -16.45
N GLU A 104 -8.41 -30.64 -16.50
CA GLU A 104 -8.99 -31.27 -15.31
C GLU A 104 -7.92 -31.69 -14.28
N ILE A 105 -6.76 -32.15 -14.72
CA ILE A 105 -5.65 -32.48 -13.82
C ILE A 105 -5.09 -31.21 -13.20
N GLN A 106 -4.91 -30.14 -14.00
CA GLN A 106 -4.44 -28.85 -13.47
C GLN A 106 -5.40 -28.31 -12.39
N ARG A 107 -6.71 -28.35 -12.63
CA ARG A 107 -7.75 -27.94 -11.67
C ARG A 107 -7.65 -28.71 -10.37
N ASN A 108 -7.61 -30.04 -10.44
CA ASN A 108 -7.53 -30.88 -9.26
C ASN A 108 -6.24 -30.62 -8.45
N VAL A 109 -5.10 -30.46 -9.12
CA VAL A 109 -3.82 -30.16 -8.45
C VAL A 109 -3.80 -28.75 -7.85
N PHE A 110 -4.38 -27.77 -8.54
CA PHE A 110 -4.51 -26.43 -8.02
C PHE A 110 -5.34 -26.43 -6.74
N ILE A 111 -6.54 -27.06 -6.77
CA ILE A 111 -7.41 -27.22 -5.60
C ILE A 111 -6.66 -27.85 -4.43
N ARG A 112 -5.94 -28.97 -4.66
CA ARG A 112 -5.19 -29.62 -3.59
C ARG A 112 -4.11 -28.76 -2.98
N GLN A 113 -3.46 -27.89 -3.76
CA GLN A 113 -2.48 -26.93 -3.21
C GLN A 113 -3.16 -25.77 -2.47
N LEU A 114 -4.38 -25.37 -2.86
CA LEU A 114 -5.19 -24.42 -2.09
C LEU A 114 -5.58 -24.99 -0.73
N GLU A 115 -5.90 -26.29 -0.63
CA GLU A 115 -6.15 -26.96 0.65
C GLU A 115 -4.94 -26.86 1.58
N ILE A 116 -3.72 -27.06 1.07
CA ILE A 116 -2.48 -26.89 1.85
C ILE A 116 -2.35 -25.44 2.36
N SER A 117 -2.66 -24.45 1.53
CA SER A 117 -2.64 -23.04 1.93
C SER A 117 -3.66 -22.73 3.02
N ILE A 118 -4.86 -23.30 2.92
CA ILE A 118 -5.91 -23.17 3.95
C ILE A 118 -5.44 -23.78 5.28
N ASP A 119 -4.93 -25.00 5.24
CA ASP A 119 -4.50 -25.74 6.44
C ASP A 119 -3.32 -25.08 7.16
N THR A 120 -2.39 -24.49 6.39
CA THR A 120 -1.17 -23.88 6.93
C THR A 120 -1.32 -22.38 7.20
N GLY A 121 -2.32 -21.74 6.61
CA GLY A 121 -2.50 -20.29 6.60
C GLY A 121 -1.42 -19.54 5.78
N LEU A 122 -0.61 -20.23 4.98
CA LEU A 122 0.36 -19.60 4.07
C LEU A 122 -0.36 -18.95 2.87
N PRO A 123 0.12 -17.80 2.37
CA PRO A 123 -0.41 -17.21 1.13
C PRO A 123 -0.15 -18.12 -0.09
N VAL A 124 -0.95 -17.97 -1.14
CA VAL A 124 -0.75 -18.66 -2.44
C VAL A 124 -0.09 -17.73 -3.47
N ILE A 125 0.86 -18.26 -4.24
CA ILE A 125 1.41 -17.61 -5.45
C ILE A 125 0.75 -18.25 -6.67
N ILE A 126 -0.11 -17.48 -7.33
CA ILE A 126 -1.09 -17.97 -8.31
C ILE A 126 -0.64 -17.61 -9.73
N HIS A 127 -0.38 -18.65 -10.53
CA HIS A 127 -0.22 -18.55 -11.98
C HIS A 127 -1.58 -18.65 -12.68
N SER A 128 -1.85 -17.76 -13.62
CA SER A 128 -3.06 -17.85 -14.43
C SER A 128 -2.80 -17.33 -15.83
N ARG A 129 -3.00 -18.20 -16.83
CA ARG A 129 -2.80 -17.85 -18.24
C ARG A 129 -3.86 -18.49 -19.12
N GLU A 130 -4.67 -17.66 -19.78
CA GLU A 130 -5.81 -18.08 -20.62
C GLU A 130 -6.82 -18.96 -19.85
N ALA A 131 -6.81 -18.85 -18.52
CA ALA A 131 -7.60 -19.65 -17.58
C ALA A 131 -8.24 -18.76 -16.49
N GLU A 132 -8.41 -17.46 -16.78
CA GLU A 132 -8.72 -16.42 -15.80
C GLU A 132 -10.05 -16.68 -15.09
N VAL A 133 -11.10 -16.98 -15.87
CA VAL A 133 -12.45 -17.26 -15.36
C VAL A 133 -12.43 -18.46 -14.42
N ASP A 134 -11.73 -19.53 -14.81
CA ASP A 134 -11.72 -20.77 -14.05
C ASP A 134 -10.90 -20.64 -12.76
N THR A 135 -9.76 -19.94 -12.85
CA THR A 135 -8.93 -19.62 -11.70
C THR A 135 -9.73 -18.83 -10.66
N LEU A 136 -10.44 -17.78 -11.09
CA LEU A 136 -11.28 -16.97 -10.19
C LEU A 136 -12.43 -17.74 -9.57
N ASN A 137 -13.08 -18.64 -10.33
CA ASN A 137 -14.18 -19.46 -9.80
C ASN A 137 -13.68 -20.41 -8.70
N ILE A 138 -12.56 -21.09 -8.92
CA ILE A 138 -11.96 -21.97 -7.91
C ILE A 138 -11.57 -21.16 -6.65
N LEU A 139 -10.91 -20.02 -6.82
CA LEU A 139 -10.51 -19.18 -5.68
C LEU A 139 -11.72 -18.70 -4.85
N LYS A 140 -12.83 -18.36 -5.51
CA LYS A 140 -14.11 -18.01 -4.86
C LYS A 140 -14.71 -19.19 -4.10
N GLU A 141 -14.79 -20.35 -4.73
CA GLU A 141 -15.36 -21.57 -4.15
C GLU A 141 -14.60 -21.98 -2.86
N TYR A 142 -13.28 -21.85 -2.87
CA TYR A 142 -12.41 -22.19 -1.74
C TYR A 142 -12.13 -21.00 -0.80
N ASN A 143 -12.80 -19.86 -0.98
CA ASN A 143 -12.68 -18.64 -0.15
C ASN A 143 -11.24 -18.14 0.04
N ILE A 144 -10.42 -18.26 -1.02
CA ILE A 144 -9.01 -17.85 -0.98
C ILE A 144 -8.92 -16.32 -1.05
N SER A 145 -8.42 -15.74 0.05
CA SER A 145 -8.26 -14.29 0.21
C SER A 145 -6.84 -13.88 0.61
N LYS A 146 -5.91 -14.83 0.62
CA LYS A 146 -4.51 -14.58 0.97
C LYS A 146 -3.60 -15.15 -0.11
N GLY A 147 -3.11 -14.27 -0.97
CA GLY A 147 -2.24 -14.67 -2.07
C GLY A 147 -1.97 -13.53 -3.04
N VAL A 148 -1.24 -13.84 -4.08
CA VAL A 148 -0.88 -12.92 -5.17
C VAL A 148 -1.10 -13.60 -6.50
N PHE A 149 -1.70 -12.89 -7.45
CA PHE A 149 -1.55 -13.21 -8.87
C PHE A 149 -0.20 -12.66 -9.32
N HIS A 150 0.78 -13.56 -9.44
CA HIS A 150 2.08 -13.19 -9.97
C HIS A 150 1.97 -13.00 -11.49
N CYS A 151 2.96 -12.32 -12.06
CA CYS A 151 3.10 -12.03 -13.47
C CYS A 151 1.78 -11.61 -14.14
N PHE A 152 1.04 -10.69 -13.48
CA PHE A 152 -0.35 -10.43 -13.85
C PHE A 152 -0.50 -10.05 -15.32
N SER A 153 -1.28 -10.83 -16.07
CA SER A 153 -1.48 -10.65 -17.51
C SER A 153 -2.93 -10.35 -17.90
N GLY A 154 -3.83 -10.24 -16.92
CA GLY A 154 -5.24 -9.94 -17.14
C GLY A 154 -5.53 -8.49 -17.50
N ASP A 155 -6.82 -8.20 -17.74
CA ASP A 155 -7.31 -6.84 -17.94
C ASP A 155 -7.77 -6.18 -16.62
N ILE A 156 -8.31 -4.95 -16.73
CA ILE A 156 -8.81 -4.20 -15.57
C ILE A 156 -9.98 -4.92 -14.89
N ASN A 157 -10.82 -5.65 -15.62
CA ASN A 157 -11.97 -6.34 -15.05
C ASN A 157 -11.51 -7.52 -14.20
N MET A 158 -10.59 -8.33 -14.73
CA MET A 158 -9.95 -9.38 -13.94
C MET A 158 -9.24 -8.80 -12.71
N ALA A 159 -8.52 -7.69 -12.86
CA ALA A 159 -7.84 -7.07 -11.74
C ALA A 159 -8.82 -6.65 -10.63
N ARG A 160 -10.00 -6.13 -10.97
CA ARG A 160 -11.05 -5.80 -9.99
C ARG A 160 -11.58 -7.04 -9.27
N GLU A 161 -11.78 -8.14 -9.98
CA GLU A 161 -12.20 -9.42 -9.39
C GLU A 161 -11.12 -9.98 -8.45
N VAL A 162 -9.85 -9.92 -8.84
CA VAL A 162 -8.72 -10.33 -7.97
C VAL A 162 -8.70 -9.49 -6.68
N LEU A 163 -8.84 -8.18 -6.80
CA LEU A 163 -8.83 -7.27 -5.66
C LEU A 163 -10.06 -7.45 -4.75
N SER A 164 -11.23 -7.78 -5.30
CA SER A 164 -12.44 -8.00 -4.49
C SER A 164 -12.35 -9.28 -3.64
N LEU A 165 -11.53 -10.24 -4.05
CA LEU A 165 -11.18 -11.42 -3.24
C LEU A 165 -10.14 -11.12 -2.15
N GLY A 166 -9.56 -9.92 -2.11
CA GLY A 166 -8.48 -9.57 -1.18
C GLY A 166 -7.11 -10.08 -1.62
N LEU A 167 -6.93 -10.43 -2.89
CA LEU A 167 -5.67 -10.93 -3.44
C LEU A 167 -4.82 -9.80 -4.04
N TYR A 168 -3.50 -9.94 -3.90
CA TYR A 168 -2.53 -8.98 -4.40
C TYR A 168 -2.30 -9.17 -5.91
N ILE A 169 -1.84 -8.11 -6.57
CA ILE A 169 -1.43 -8.14 -7.97
C ILE A 169 0.05 -7.78 -8.05
N SER A 170 0.85 -8.66 -8.65
CA SER A 170 2.26 -8.41 -8.91
C SER A 170 2.49 -7.96 -10.34
N ILE A 171 3.28 -6.90 -10.51
CA ILE A 171 3.62 -6.32 -11.80
C ILE A 171 5.01 -6.82 -12.23
N PRO A 172 5.12 -7.56 -13.35
CA PRO A 172 6.40 -8.00 -13.89
C PRO A 172 7.04 -6.93 -14.80
N GLY A 173 8.27 -7.20 -15.25
CA GLY A 173 9.04 -6.34 -16.17
C GLY A 173 8.35 -6.02 -17.50
N ILE A 174 7.29 -6.76 -17.87
CA ILE A 174 6.44 -6.51 -19.05
C ILE A 174 5.87 -5.08 -19.07
N ILE A 175 5.69 -4.43 -17.92
CA ILE A 175 5.20 -3.04 -17.84
C ILE A 175 6.08 -2.08 -18.64
N THR A 176 7.37 -2.38 -18.76
CA THR A 176 8.36 -1.60 -19.52
C THR A 176 8.26 -1.80 -21.04
N PHE A 177 7.52 -2.82 -21.49
CA PHE A 177 7.44 -3.15 -22.91
C PHE A 177 6.47 -2.22 -23.65
N LYS A 178 6.76 -1.97 -24.93
CA LYS A 178 5.88 -1.17 -25.81
C LYS A 178 4.42 -1.67 -25.79
N LYS A 179 4.22 -2.99 -25.81
CA LYS A 179 2.89 -3.63 -25.78
C LYS A 179 2.28 -3.78 -24.38
N GLY A 180 2.95 -3.35 -23.31
CA GLY A 180 2.48 -3.50 -21.93
C GLY A 180 1.40 -2.51 -21.49
N GLN A 181 0.58 -1.97 -22.41
CA GLN A 181 -0.36 -0.88 -22.07
C GLN A 181 -1.43 -1.34 -21.07
N THR A 182 -2.02 -2.52 -21.28
CA THR A 182 -3.01 -3.09 -20.36
C THR A 182 -2.46 -3.20 -18.94
N LEU A 183 -1.21 -3.65 -18.79
CA LEU A 183 -0.55 -3.78 -17.49
C LEU A 183 -0.27 -2.41 -16.85
N ARG A 184 0.06 -1.38 -17.64
CA ARG A 184 0.16 0.01 -17.14
C ARG A 184 -1.18 0.52 -16.63
N ASP A 185 -2.27 0.25 -17.35
CA ASP A 185 -3.60 0.68 -16.92
C ASP A 185 -4.02 -0.02 -15.62
N VAL A 186 -3.69 -1.31 -15.48
CA VAL A 186 -3.88 -2.08 -14.24
C VAL A 186 -3.03 -1.49 -13.10
N ALA A 187 -1.72 -1.28 -13.30
CA ALA A 187 -0.82 -0.72 -12.28
C ALA A 187 -1.28 0.67 -11.78
N LYS A 188 -1.95 1.45 -12.63
CA LYS A 188 -2.56 2.73 -12.25
C LYS A 188 -3.81 2.57 -11.38
N MET A 189 -4.57 1.50 -11.58
CA MET A 189 -5.84 1.23 -10.89
C MET A 189 -5.65 0.53 -9.54
N VAL A 190 -4.67 -0.37 -9.43
CA VAL A 190 -4.45 -1.17 -8.22
C VAL A 190 -4.22 -0.28 -6.99
N PRO A 191 -4.91 -0.56 -5.85
CA PRO A 191 -4.68 0.11 -4.58
C PRO A 191 -3.23 0.02 -4.09
N ASP A 192 -2.77 1.06 -3.40
CA ASP A 192 -1.38 1.15 -2.90
C ASP A 192 -0.96 -0.02 -2.01
N ASP A 193 -1.91 -0.59 -1.26
CA ASP A 193 -1.71 -1.67 -0.30
C ASP A 193 -1.91 -3.08 -0.89
N MET A 194 -2.20 -3.18 -2.20
CA MET A 194 -2.43 -4.46 -2.90
C MET A 194 -1.47 -4.69 -4.08
N LEU A 195 -0.53 -3.76 -4.30
CA LEU A 195 0.44 -3.79 -5.40
C LEU A 195 1.75 -4.46 -4.97
N LEU A 196 2.25 -5.38 -5.79
CA LEU A 196 3.57 -6.00 -5.68
C LEU A 196 4.35 -5.82 -6.99
N VAL A 197 5.65 -6.08 -6.95
CA VAL A 197 6.55 -6.04 -8.11
C VAL A 197 7.47 -7.24 -8.06
N GLU A 198 7.85 -7.69 -9.25
CA GLU A 198 8.71 -8.86 -9.39
C GLU A 198 9.54 -8.81 -10.66
N THR A 199 10.46 -9.76 -10.77
CA THR A 199 11.20 -9.99 -12.01
C THR A 199 10.72 -11.16 -12.82
N ASP A 200 10.25 -12.23 -12.17
CA ASP A 200 10.06 -13.55 -12.80
C ASP A 200 11.38 -14.08 -13.43
N SER A 201 12.52 -13.72 -12.82
CA SER A 201 13.84 -14.12 -13.34
C SER A 201 13.99 -15.63 -13.34
N PRO A 202 14.58 -16.26 -14.38
CA PRO A 202 15.39 -15.67 -15.45
C PRO A 202 14.61 -15.12 -16.65
N TYR A 203 13.28 -15.16 -16.62
CA TYR A 203 12.41 -14.77 -17.73
C TYR A 203 12.09 -13.26 -17.72
N LEU A 204 11.47 -12.78 -18.80
CA LEU A 204 10.82 -11.47 -18.87
C LEU A 204 11.68 -10.24 -18.53
N ALA A 205 12.97 -10.24 -18.91
CA ALA A 205 13.88 -9.12 -18.66
C ALA A 205 13.29 -7.76 -19.11
N PRO A 206 13.20 -6.76 -18.20
CA PRO A 206 12.61 -5.45 -18.51
C PRO A 206 13.50 -4.65 -19.47
N VAL A 207 12.98 -3.59 -20.09
CA VAL A 207 13.81 -2.58 -20.76
C VAL A 207 14.70 -1.90 -19.71
N PRO A 208 16.03 -1.78 -19.92
CA PRO A 208 16.77 -1.91 -21.18
C PRO A 208 17.38 -3.30 -21.47
N PHE A 209 17.12 -4.32 -20.67
CA PHE A 209 17.73 -5.65 -20.74
C PHE A 209 16.93 -6.67 -21.58
N ARG A 210 15.92 -6.23 -22.32
CA ARG A 210 15.09 -7.12 -23.14
C ARG A 210 15.93 -8.00 -24.05
N GLY A 211 15.65 -9.31 -24.03
CA GLY A 211 16.39 -10.32 -24.81
C GLY A 211 17.64 -10.87 -24.10
N LYS A 212 17.96 -10.38 -22.90
CA LYS A 212 18.98 -10.98 -22.02
C LYS A 212 18.31 -11.83 -20.93
N ARG A 213 19.10 -12.66 -20.25
CA ARG A 213 18.67 -13.34 -19.01
C ARG A 213 18.29 -12.28 -17.98
N ASN A 214 17.11 -12.41 -17.38
CA ASN A 214 16.70 -11.52 -16.30
C ASN A 214 17.40 -11.91 -14.99
N GLU A 215 17.46 -10.96 -14.05
CA GLU A 215 17.95 -11.22 -12.70
C GLU A 215 17.24 -10.30 -11.68
N PRO A 216 17.16 -10.68 -10.39
CA PRO A 216 16.40 -9.92 -9.39
C PRO A 216 16.77 -8.44 -9.27
N ALA A 217 18.03 -8.09 -9.52
CA ALA A 217 18.51 -6.71 -9.52
C ALA A 217 17.76 -5.82 -10.53
N TYR A 218 17.16 -6.39 -11.57
CA TYR A 218 16.46 -5.66 -12.61
C TYR A 218 15.05 -5.21 -12.20
N VAL A 219 14.54 -5.64 -11.03
CA VAL A 219 13.23 -5.19 -10.50
C VAL A 219 13.14 -3.66 -10.40
N ILE A 220 14.27 -2.98 -10.23
CA ILE A 220 14.33 -1.51 -10.20
C ILE A 220 13.76 -0.87 -11.48
N HIS A 221 13.87 -1.53 -12.63
CA HIS A 221 13.31 -1.04 -13.89
C HIS A 221 11.79 -1.17 -13.92
N THR A 222 11.26 -2.27 -13.38
CA THR A 222 9.81 -2.45 -13.17
C THR A 222 9.29 -1.36 -12.23
N ILE A 223 9.96 -1.13 -11.10
CA ILE A 223 9.59 -0.12 -10.10
C ILE A 223 9.58 1.29 -10.72
N LYS A 224 10.60 1.65 -11.50
CA LYS A 224 10.66 2.95 -12.20
C LYS A 224 9.48 3.14 -13.16
N ALA A 225 9.12 2.11 -13.92
CA ALA A 225 7.98 2.18 -14.83
C ALA A 225 6.63 2.28 -14.08
N VAL A 226 6.48 1.57 -12.96
CA VAL A 226 5.30 1.73 -12.08
C VAL A 226 5.21 3.17 -11.54
N ALA A 227 6.34 3.73 -11.08
CA ALA A 227 6.40 5.09 -10.55
C ALA A 227 5.98 6.15 -11.59
N GLU A 228 6.48 6.00 -12.82
CA GLU A 228 6.11 6.85 -13.96
C GLU A 228 4.60 6.78 -14.26
N VAL A 229 4.05 5.57 -14.39
CA VAL A 229 2.63 5.34 -14.70
C VAL A 229 1.70 5.90 -13.63
N ARG A 230 2.10 5.79 -12.36
CA ARG A 230 1.32 6.25 -11.20
C ARG A 230 1.61 7.72 -10.83
N ASN A 231 2.57 8.35 -11.50
CA ASN A 231 3.02 9.72 -11.22
C ASN A 231 3.38 9.93 -9.73
N VAL A 232 4.22 9.04 -9.21
CA VAL A 232 4.76 9.07 -7.84
C VAL A 232 6.29 8.87 -7.87
N SER A 233 6.95 9.07 -6.74
CA SER A 233 8.40 8.82 -6.65
C SER A 233 8.73 7.32 -6.73
N VAL A 234 9.96 7.00 -7.15
CA VAL A 234 10.47 5.62 -7.14
C VAL A 234 10.48 5.09 -5.71
N GLU A 235 10.89 5.94 -4.76
CA GLU A 235 10.95 5.65 -3.33
C GLU A 235 9.57 5.29 -2.75
N ASP A 236 8.50 5.97 -3.21
CA ASP A 236 7.13 5.63 -2.81
C ASP A 236 6.74 4.23 -3.27
N VAL A 237 7.04 3.87 -4.52
CA VAL A 237 6.76 2.51 -5.03
C VAL A 237 7.55 1.48 -4.26
N ILE A 238 8.85 1.70 -4.04
CA ILE A 238 9.71 0.80 -3.25
C ILE A 238 9.10 0.57 -1.86
N ARG A 239 8.74 1.65 -1.17
CA ARG A 239 8.23 1.60 0.20
C ARG A 239 6.89 0.87 0.27
N LEU A 240 5.97 1.16 -0.66
CA LEU A 240 4.65 0.52 -0.73
C LEU A 240 4.78 -0.98 -1.02
N THR A 241 5.46 -1.37 -2.09
CA THR A 241 5.55 -2.77 -2.52
C THR A 241 6.36 -3.61 -1.52
N THR A 242 7.40 -3.03 -0.92
CA THR A 242 8.18 -3.68 0.15
C THR A 242 7.31 -3.95 1.37
N LEU A 243 6.50 -2.98 1.81
CA LEU A 243 5.60 -3.19 2.94
C LEU A 243 4.54 -4.26 2.62
N ASN A 244 3.97 -4.23 1.43
CA ASN A 244 2.97 -5.19 0.98
C ASN A 244 3.54 -6.61 0.95
N ALA A 245 4.77 -6.79 0.42
CA ALA A 245 5.45 -8.08 0.42
C ALA A 245 5.71 -8.60 1.84
N LYS A 246 6.23 -7.74 2.73
CA LYS A 246 6.44 -8.08 4.15
C LYS A 246 5.15 -8.52 4.84
N ARG A 247 4.02 -7.89 4.53
CA ARG A 247 2.71 -8.24 5.10
C ARG A 247 2.16 -9.56 4.57
N LEU A 248 2.13 -9.72 3.25
CA LEU A 248 1.56 -10.91 2.62
C LEU A 248 2.31 -12.17 3.03
N PHE A 249 3.63 -12.13 2.90
CA PHE A 249 4.52 -13.28 3.14
C PHE A 249 5.03 -13.38 4.58
N LYS A 250 4.70 -12.39 5.44
CA LYS A 250 5.16 -12.32 6.84
C LYS A 250 6.68 -12.42 6.98
N ILE A 251 7.39 -11.82 6.03
CA ILE A 251 8.86 -11.82 5.97
C ILE A 251 9.43 -10.52 6.50
N LEU A 252 10.63 -10.60 7.09
CA LEU A 252 11.34 -9.51 7.75
C LEU A 252 10.50 -8.88 8.88
N ASN A 253 11.04 -8.77 10.09
CA ASN A 253 10.30 -8.15 11.19
C ASN A 253 9.84 -6.73 10.80
N THR A 254 8.51 -6.52 10.75
CA THR A 254 7.93 -5.20 10.57
C THR A 254 7.80 -4.54 11.94
N THR A 255 8.51 -3.44 12.17
CA THR A 255 8.28 -2.61 13.36
C THR A 255 6.92 -1.96 13.23
N ASN A 256 5.95 -2.42 14.02
CA ASN A 256 4.58 -1.90 14.01
C ASN A 256 4.42 -0.60 14.83
N ILE A 257 5.49 0.21 14.91
CA ILE A 257 5.50 1.47 15.64
C ILE A 257 4.96 2.56 14.71
N GLY A 258 3.97 3.31 15.19
CA GLY A 258 3.45 4.46 14.47
C GLY A 258 4.52 5.53 14.27
N VAL A 259 4.61 6.06 13.05
CA VAL A 259 5.54 7.14 12.71
C VAL A 259 4.95 8.50 13.10
N VAL A 260 5.82 9.36 13.62
CA VAL A 260 5.50 10.75 13.99
C VAL A 260 5.53 11.63 12.74
N THR A 261 6.55 11.48 11.91
CA THR A 261 6.67 12.16 10.62
C THR A 261 6.61 11.19 9.45
N TYR A 262 5.97 11.61 8.35
CA TYR A 262 5.92 10.82 7.12
C TYR A 262 5.86 11.72 5.89
N LYS A 263 6.53 11.30 4.81
CA LYS A 263 6.58 12.08 3.56
C LYS A 263 5.59 11.51 2.55
N ILE A 264 4.80 12.38 1.95
CA ILE A 264 3.98 12.05 0.78
C ILE A 264 4.32 13.07 -0.30
N ARG A 265 4.88 12.59 -1.43
CA ARG A 265 5.40 13.46 -2.50
C ARG A 265 6.38 14.49 -1.92
N ASP A 266 6.14 15.78 -2.13
CA ASP A 266 7.06 16.85 -1.73
C ASP A 266 6.74 17.47 -0.36
N SER A 267 5.73 16.95 0.35
CA SER A 267 5.29 17.47 1.65
C SER A 267 5.60 16.51 2.79
N LEU A 268 5.92 17.05 3.96
CA LEU A 268 6.10 16.29 5.20
C LEU A 268 4.83 16.40 6.05
N TYR A 269 4.34 15.29 6.58
CA TYR A 269 3.14 15.21 7.38
C TYR A 269 3.50 14.84 8.83
N LEU A 270 2.84 15.49 9.79
CA LEU A 270 3.06 15.35 11.22
C LEU A 270 1.84 14.71 11.88
N ASN A 271 2.01 13.47 12.30
CA ASN A 271 1.03 12.69 13.06
C ASN A 271 1.30 12.86 14.55
N ILE A 272 0.55 13.76 15.20
CA ILE A 272 0.85 14.18 16.58
C ILE A 272 -0.15 13.66 17.62
N THR A 273 -1.26 13.05 17.20
CA THR A 273 -2.27 12.48 18.09
C THR A 273 -3.15 11.45 17.38
N ASN A 274 -3.61 10.44 18.11
CA ASN A 274 -4.66 9.52 17.68
C ASN A 274 -6.07 10.00 18.08
N ARG A 275 -6.16 11.04 18.94
CA ARG A 275 -7.43 11.53 19.49
C ARG A 275 -8.16 12.37 18.46
N CYS A 276 -9.47 12.22 18.38
CA CYS A 276 -10.30 13.02 17.47
C CYS A 276 -11.70 13.17 18.08
N THR A 277 -12.30 14.34 17.87
CA THR A 277 -13.67 14.65 18.28
C THR A 277 -14.74 14.12 17.31
N ASN A 278 -14.32 13.55 16.17
CA ASN A 278 -15.20 12.87 15.22
C ASN A 278 -14.91 11.36 15.15
N LYS A 279 -15.98 10.60 14.91
CA LYS A 279 -15.96 9.17 14.57
C LYS A 279 -16.54 8.97 13.17
N CYS A 280 -15.93 9.61 12.17
CA CYS A 280 -16.49 9.60 10.81
C CYS A 280 -16.58 8.18 10.24
N SER A 281 -17.66 7.88 9.53
CA SER A 281 -17.90 6.59 8.86
C SER A 281 -16.85 6.25 7.80
N PHE A 282 -16.27 7.29 7.17
CA PHE A 282 -15.21 7.18 6.16
C PHE A 282 -13.79 7.31 6.74
N CYS A 283 -13.63 7.32 8.08
CA CYS A 283 -12.31 7.56 8.67
C CYS A 283 -11.41 6.32 8.56
N ILE A 284 -10.32 6.45 7.81
CA ILE A 284 -9.36 5.36 7.57
C ILE A 284 -8.78 4.76 8.86
N LYS A 285 -8.73 5.53 9.95
CA LYS A 285 -8.22 5.10 11.26
C LYS A 285 -9.01 3.94 11.87
N PHE A 286 -10.22 3.65 11.40
CA PHE A 286 -11.00 2.51 11.88
C PHE A 286 -10.89 1.27 10.98
N GLN A 287 -10.27 1.43 9.81
CA GLN A 287 -10.16 0.37 8.80
C GLN A 287 -8.75 -0.22 8.75
N LYS A 288 -7.72 0.64 8.82
CA LYS A 288 -6.31 0.22 8.75
C LYS A 288 -5.41 1.13 9.57
N ASP A 289 -4.23 0.62 9.89
CA ASP A 289 -3.18 1.34 10.62
C ASP A 289 -2.16 2.02 9.72
N HIS A 290 -2.19 1.77 8.41
CA HIS A 290 -1.23 2.40 7.50
C HIS A 290 -1.89 3.22 6.39
N VAL A 291 -1.29 4.36 6.10
CA VAL A 291 -1.67 5.26 5.01
C VAL A 291 -0.46 5.48 4.15
N LYS A 292 -0.62 5.27 2.83
CA LYS A 292 0.47 5.33 1.86
C LYS A 292 1.72 4.64 2.40
N GLY A 293 1.61 3.44 2.98
CA GLY A 293 2.73 2.65 3.51
C GLY A 293 3.40 3.13 4.81
N HIS A 294 2.83 4.10 5.51
CA HIS A 294 3.30 4.55 6.82
C HIS A 294 2.31 4.12 7.90
N ASN A 295 2.78 3.48 8.98
CA ASN A 295 1.93 3.17 10.14
C ASN A 295 1.63 4.47 10.89
N LEU A 296 0.38 4.91 10.93
CA LEU A 296 -0.01 6.16 11.60
C LEU A 296 -0.59 5.91 13.01
N ARG A 297 -0.62 4.67 13.50
CA ARG A 297 -1.09 4.38 14.86
C ARG A 297 0.00 4.66 15.88
N LEU A 298 -0.03 5.85 16.48
CA LEU A 298 0.94 6.21 17.51
C LEU A 298 0.78 5.33 18.75
N THR A 299 1.89 4.92 19.36
CA THR A 299 1.89 4.26 20.68
C THR A 299 1.73 5.26 21.81
N SER A 300 2.21 6.49 21.62
CA SER A 300 2.07 7.62 22.53
C SER A 300 2.15 8.95 21.76
N GLU A 301 1.65 10.03 22.35
CA GLU A 301 1.75 11.36 21.73
C GLU A 301 3.21 11.87 21.78
N PRO A 302 3.82 12.24 20.63
CA PRO A 302 5.22 12.64 20.58
C PRO A 302 5.47 14.00 21.24
N LYS A 303 6.66 14.21 21.80
CA LYS A 303 7.09 15.50 22.36
C LYS A 303 7.47 16.48 21.25
N ASP A 304 7.37 17.76 21.54
CA ASP A 304 7.68 18.84 20.58
C ASP A 304 9.12 18.74 20.04
N ASP A 305 10.10 18.46 20.91
CA ASP A 305 11.50 18.28 20.51
C ASP A 305 11.73 17.06 19.60
N ASP A 306 10.97 15.98 19.81
CA ASP A 306 11.05 14.79 18.97
C ASP A 306 10.50 15.08 17.56
N ILE A 307 9.37 15.80 17.48
CA ILE A 307 8.79 16.25 16.21
C ILE A 307 9.79 17.15 15.46
N ILE A 308 10.36 18.15 16.14
CA ILE A 308 11.33 19.08 15.55
C ILE A 308 12.57 18.34 15.03
N ARG A 309 13.10 17.39 15.81
CA ARG A 309 14.25 16.58 15.42
C ARG A 309 13.97 15.73 14.19
N GLU A 310 12.77 15.15 14.10
CA GLU A 310 12.37 14.34 12.95
C GLU A 310 12.12 15.18 11.69
N ILE A 311 11.66 16.43 11.82
CA ILE A 311 11.49 17.33 10.66
C ILE A 311 12.84 17.65 10.00
N GLY A 312 13.89 17.87 10.78
CA GLY A 312 15.21 18.21 10.24
C GLY A 312 15.23 19.59 9.58
N ASP A 313 15.46 19.66 8.26
CA ASP A 313 15.42 20.92 7.51
C ASP A 313 14.04 21.12 6.87
N PRO A 314 13.20 22.06 7.36
CA PRO A 314 11.85 22.25 6.83
C PRO A 314 11.83 22.85 5.42
N THR A 315 12.93 23.42 4.92
CA THR A 315 12.98 24.10 3.62
C THR A 315 13.02 23.14 2.43
N ILE A 316 13.36 21.88 2.66
CA ILE A 316 13.41 20.85 1.61
C ILE A 316 12.02 20.35 1.20
N TYR A 317 10.99 20.71 1.97
CA TYR A 317 9.60 20.31 1.73
C TYR A 317 8.82 21.49 1.15
N LYS A 318 7.87 21.18 0.26
CA LYS A 318 6.88 22.15 -0.23
C LYS A 318 6.10 22.78 0.93
N GLU A 319 5.72 21.96 1.90
CA GLU A 319 5.01 22.35 3.11
C GLU A 319 5.14 21.24 4.17
N ILE A 320 4.97 21.63 5.43
CA ILE A 320 4.82 20.73 6.57
C ILE A 320 3.38 20.77 7.05
N VAL A 321 2.76 19.61 7.15
CA VAL A 321 1.31 19.45 7.31
C VAL A 321 1.01 18.75 8.63
N PHE A 322 0.35 19.43 9.56
CA PHE A 322 -0.23 18.77 10.73
C PHE A 322 -1.44 17.94 10.29
N CYS A 323 -1.25 16.63 10.19
CA CYS A 323 -2.25 15.69 9.69
C CYS A 323 -1.84 14.25 10.09
N GLY A 324 -2.82 13.47 10.53
CA GLY A 324 -2.65 12.09 10.99
C GLY A 324 -4.01 11.44 11.25
N TYR A 325 -4.07 10.48 12.19
CA TYR A 325 -5.35 9.84 12.56
C TYR A 325 -6.24 10.67 13.48
N GLY A 326 -5.66 11.62 14.19
CA GLY A 326 -6.36 12.48 15.12
C GLY A 326 -6.72 13.86 14.58
N GLU A 327 -7.43 14.61 15.41
CA GLU A 327 -7.65 16.04 15.26
C GLU A 327 -6.43 16.79 15.83
N PRO A 328 -5.53 17.34 14.99
CA PRO A 328 -4.29 17.92 15.49
C PRO A 328 -4.53 19.13 16.40
N THR A 329 -5.61 19.89 16.22
CA THR A 329 -5.90 21.07 17.05
C THR A 329 -6.18 20.73 18.51
N ILE A 330 -6.44 19.46 18.87
CA ILE A 330 -6.43 19.01 20.28
C ILE A 330 -5.10 19.36 20.96
N ARG A 331 -3.98 19.34 20.21
CA ARG A 331 -2.64 19.68 20.68
C ARG A 331 -2.18 21.06 20.18
N ILE A 332 -3.03 22.08 20.38
CA ILE A 332 -2.78 23.43 19.85
C ILE A 332 -1.44 24.04 20.31
N ASP A 333 -1.01 23.78 21.55
CA ASP A 333 0.26 24.30 22.06
C ASP A 333 1.45 23.67 21.32
N THR A 334 1.44 22.36 21.10
CA THR A 334 2.43 21.66 20.24
C THR A 334 2.43 22.23 18.82
N ILE A 335 1.26 22.47 18.23
CA ILE A 335 1.17 23.09 16.90
C ILE A 335 1.87 24.45 16.91
N LYS A 336 1.59 25.30 17.89
CA LYS A 336 2.18 26.65 17.97
C LYS A 336 3.69 26.60 18.16
N THR A 337 4.19 25.74 19.05
CA THR A 337 5.64 25.54 19.28
C THR A 337 6.33 25.10 17.99
N VAL A 338 5.86 24.00 17.38
CA VAL A 338 6.48 23.40 16.21
C VAL A 338 6.34 24.31 14.99
N ALA A 339 5.17 24.92 14.76
CA ALA A 339 4.95 25.86 13.67
C ALA A 339 5.85 27.09 13.79
N SER A 340 5.97 27.68 14.98
CA SER A 340 6.88 28.81 15.22
C SER A 340 8.32 28.46 14.84
N TRP A 341 8.79 27.28 15.24
CA TRP A 341 10.11 26.79 14.86
C TRP A 341 10.22 26.60 13.34
N ILE A 342 9.24 25.96 12.67
CA ILE A 342 9.22 25.79 11.20
C ILE A 342 9.32 27.14 10.49
N LYS A 343 8.51 28.13 10.91
CA LYS A 343 8.52 29.48 10.31
C LYS A 343 9.86 30.18 10.54
N SER A 344 10.48 30.02 11.70
CA SER A 344 11.82 30.59 11.99
C SER A 344 12.91 30.03 11.08
N LYS A 345 12.69 28.85 10.49
CA LYS A 345 13.57 28.19 9.52
C LYS A 345 13.17 28.42 8.06
N GLY A 346 12.12 29.20 7.80
CA GLY A 346 11.65 29.51 6.45
C GLY A 346 10.70 28.48 5.84
N GLY A 347 10.22 27.51 6.62
CA GLY A 347 9.25 26.52 6.15
C GLY A 347 7.82 27.06 6.00
N ARG A 348 6.98 26.29 5.31
CA ARG A 348 5.53 26.54 5.18
C ARG A 348 4.74 25.56 6.04
N VAL A 349 3.66 26.03 6.66
CA VAL A 349 2.84 25.24 7.59
C VAL A 349 1.39 25.16 7.10
N ARG A 350 0.87 23.94 7.03
CA ARG A 350 -0.55 23.65 6.83
C ARG A 350 -1.10 22.85 8.01
N ILE A 351 -2.36 23.08 8.37
CA ILE A 351 -3.10 22.20 9.29
C ILE A 351 -4.30 21.61 8.57
N ASN A 352 -4.46 20.30 8.65
CA ASN A 352 -5.68 19.61 8.28
C ASN A 352 -6.48 19.33 9.56
N THR A 353 -7.69 19.86 9.67
CA THR A 353 -8.52 19.80 10.89
C THR A 353 -9.97 19.45 10.53
N ASN A 354 -10.71 18.90 11.49
CA ASN A 354 -12.15 18.75 11.47
C ASN A 354 -12.89 20.04 11.86
N GLY A 355 -12.16 21.11 12.22
CA GLY A 355 -12.74 22.42 12.53
C GLY A 355 -13.22 22.59 13.97
N HIS A 356 -13.03 21.61 14.86
CA HIS A 356 -13.52 21.68 16.24
C HIS A 356 -12.59 22.48 17.18
N GLY A 357 -11.52 23.09 16.67
CA GLY A 357 -10.49 23.71 17.50
C GLY A 357 -11.01 24.74 18.51
N ASN A 358 -11.93 25.62 18.10
CA ASN A 358 -12.51 26.61 19.01
C ASN A 358 -13.37 25.98 20.12
N ILE A 359 -14.23 25.00 19.78
CA ILE A 359 -15.07 24.33 20.78
C ILE A 359 -14.25 23.46 21.75
N ILE A 360 -13.16 22.86 21.29
CA ILE A 360 -12.22 22.11 22.14
C ILE A 360 -11.59 23.03 23.19
N HIS A 361 -11.09 24.19 22.77
CA HIS A 361 -10.31 25.09 23.64
C HIS A 361 -11.14 26.20 24.28
N LYS A 362 -12.42 26.33 23.91
CA LYS A 362 -13.35 27.38 24.36
C LYS A 362 -12.82 28.80 24.14
N ARG A 363 -12.06 29.01 23.06
CA ARG A 363 -11.45 30.29 22.69
C ARG A 363 -11.16 30.34 21.19
N ASN A 364 -10.87 31.53 20.67
CA ASN A 364 -10.57 31.74 19.25
C ASN A 364 -9.13 31.33 18.91
N ILE A 365 -8.92 30.04 18.62
CA ILE A 365 -7.58 29.55 18.25
C ILE A 365 -7.16 30.01 16.85
N ALA A 366 -8.12 30.36 15.97
CA ALA A 366 -7.80 30.84 14.62
C ALA A 366 -6.98 32.13 14.66
N ALA A 367 -7.30 33.04 15.59
CA ALA A 367 -6.51 34.25 15.84
C ALA A 367 -5.10 33.93 16.37
N GLU A 368 -4.95 32.91 17.22
CA GLU A 368 -3.66 32.49 17.78
C GLU A 368 -2.72 31.86 16.74
N LEU A 369 -3.27 31.36 15.63
CA LEU A 369 -2.51 30.74 14.53
C LEU A 369 -2.01 31.78 13.50
N LYS A 370 -2.41 33.05 13.63
CA LYS A 370 -2.00 34.14 12.74
C LYS A 370 -0.47 34.24 12.66
N GLY A 371 0.08 34.17 11.45
CA GLY A 371 1.53 34.25 11.20
C GLY A 371 2.30 32.95 11.47
N LEU A 372 1.66 31.95 12.09
CA LEU A 372 2.23 30.61 12.31
C LEU A 372 1.81 29.61 11.22
N VAL A 373 0.62 29.80 10.65
CA VAL A 373 0.01 28.88 9.68
C VAL A 373 -0.25 29.61 8.38
N ASP A 374 0.17 29.00 7.27
CA ASP A 374 -0.01 29.54 5.92
C ASP A 374 -1.35 29.07 5.32
N THR A 375 -1.73 27.81 5.58
CA THR A 375 -2.93 27.19 5.02
C THR A 375 -3.71 26.40 6.08
N LEU A 376 -5.04 26.55 6.11
CA LEU A 376 -5.96 25.69 6.86
C LEU A 376 -6.85 24.89 5.90
N SER A 377 -6.85 23.57 6.05
CA SER A 377 -7.80 22.67 5.40
C SER A 377 -8.80 22.15 6.43
N ILE A 378 -10.05 22.61 6.36
CA ILE A 378 -11.09 22.33 7.36
C ILE A 378 -12.10 21.34 6.78
N SER A 379 -12.35 20.23 7.45
CA SER A 379 -13.29 19.21 7.00
C SER A 379 -14.73 19.64 7.27
N LEU A 380 -15.36 20.21 6.25
CA LEU A 380 -16.78 20.58 6.27
C LEU A 380 -17.66 19.34 6.16
N ASP A 381 -17.27 18.41 5.28
CA ASP A 381 -17.83 17.07 5.05
C ASP A 381 -19.34 16.93 4.73
N ALA A 382 -20.16 17.96 4.96
CA ALA A 382 -21.60 17.93 4.68
C ALA A 382 -22.17 19.35 4.48
N GLN A 383 -23.35 19.43 3.86
CA GLN A 383 -24.07 20.67 3.58
C GLN A 383 -24.93 21.16 4.76
N ASP A 384 -25.27 20.27 5.69
CA ASP A 384 -26.16 20.53 6.81
C ASP A 384 -25.79 19.69 8.05
N SER A 385 -26.32 20.09 9.21
CA SER A 385 -26.02 19.45 10.50
C SER A 385 -26.53 18.00 10.60
N VAL A 386 -27.65 17.67 9.95
CA VAL A 386 -28.23 16.32 9.95
C VAL A 386 -27.27 15.35 9.24
N THR A 387 -26.80 15.73 8.06
CA THR A 387 -25.87 14.96 7.25
C THR A 387 -24.49 14.89 7.92
N TYR A 388 -24.01 16.01 8.47
CA TYR A 388 -22.75 16.05 9.23
C TYR A 388 -22.79 15.10 10.42
N ASN A 389 -23.84 15.13 11.23
CA ASN A 389 -23.96 14.30 12.43
C ASN A 389 -24.04 12.80 12.06
N ARG A 390 -24.74 12.46 10.98
CA ARG A 390 -24.80 11.09 10.45
C ARG A 390 -23.43 10.58 10.00
N LEU A 391 -22.67 11.41 9.28
CA LEU A 391 -21.41 11.00 8.67
C LEU A 391 -20.23 11.06 9.64
N CYS A 392 -20.11 12.15 10.40
CA CYS A 392 -18.93 12.47 11.21
C CYS A 392 -19.06 11.97 12.66
N LEU A 393 -20.28 11.72 13.14
CA LEU A 393 -20.58 11.29 14.51
C LEU A 393 -19.77 12.10 15.54
N PRO A 394 -19.97 13.44 15.59
CA PRO A 394 -19.19 14.31 16.46
C PRO A 394 -19.56 14.09 17.93
N VAL A 395 -18.60 14.37 18.83
CA VAL A 395 -18.85 14.34 20.28
C VAL A 395 -19.65 15.53 20.82
N TYR A 396 -19.86 16.57 20.01
CA TYR A 396 -20.59 17.80 20.40
C TYR A 396 -21.89 17.93 19.61
N ASP A 397 -22.98 18.30 20.28
CA ASP A 397 -24.31 18.41 19.66
C ASP A 397 -24.40 19.51 18.59
N ASN A 398 -23.71 20.64 18.81
CA ASN A 398 -23.66 21.78 17.90
C ASN A 398 -22.41 21.79 16.99
N ALA A 399 -21.76 20.64 16.79
CA ALA A 399 -20.47 20.57 16.11
C ALA A 399 -20.47 21.19 14.70
N PHE A 400 -21.51 20.97 13.91
CA PHE A 400 -21.58 21.54 12.55
C PHE A 400 -21.56 23.07 12.59
N ASP A 401 -22.35 23.69 13.45
CA ASP A 401 -22.40 25.15 13.59
C ASP A 401 -21.03 25.72 14.04
N GLU A 402 -20.33 24.99 14.91
CA GLU A 402 -18.96 25.33 15.32
C GLU A 402 -17.95 25.23 14.18
N VAL A 403 -18.07 24.23 13.30
CA VAL A 403 -17.23 24.13 12.09
C VAL A 403 -17.47 25.34 11.18
N ILE A 404 -18.74 25.71 10.95
CA ILE A 404 -19.09 26.89 10.15
C ILE A 404 -18.54 28.17 10.77
N ALA A 405 -18.69 28.34 12.09
CA ALA A 405 -18.14 29.46 12.82
C ALA A 405 -16.60 29.50 12.73
N PHE A 406 -15.95 28.34 12.84
CA PHE A 406 -14.49 28.22 12.76
C PHE A 406 -13.95 28.57 11.38
N ILE A 407 -14.61 28.13 10.29
CA ILE A 407 -14.25 28.53 8.93
C ILE A 407 -14.34 30.05 8.77
N ARG A 408 -15.49 30.63 9.16
CA ARG A 408 -15.74 32.09 9.08
C ARG A 408 -14.73 32.90 9.88
N GLU A 409 -14.27 32.38 11.01
CA GLU A 409 -13.27 33.04 11.83
C GLU A 409 -11.86 32.89 11.23
N SER A 410 -11.55 31.72 10.68
CA SER A 410 -10.24 31.40 10.10
C SER A 410 -9.85 32.28 8.92
N VAL A 411 -10.81 32.59 8.02
CA VAL A 411 -10.56 33.43 6.83
C VAL A 411 -10.10 34.85 7.18
N LYS A 412 -10.30 35.30 8.43
CA LYS A 412 -9.86 36.63 8.90
C LYS A 412 -8.37 36.68 9.24
N TYR A 413 -7.74 35.54 9.53
CA TYR A 413 -6.38 35.48 10.08
C TYR A 413 -5.41 34.63 9.26
N ILE A 414 -5.92 33.61 8.56
CA ILE A 414 -5.10 32.66 7.83
C ILE A 414 -5.11 33.02 6.34
N PRO A 415 -3.94 33.09 5.67
CA PRO A 415 -3.85 33.48 4.27
C PRO A 415 -4.70 32.62 3.31
N GLU A 416 -4.72 31.30 3.53
CA GLU A 416 -5.47 30.36 2.71
C GLU A 416 -6.32 29.44 3.59
N VAL A 417 -7.63 29.47 3.40
CA VAL A 417 -8.57 28.57 4.09
C VAL A 417 -9.36 27.81 3.03
N THR A 418 -9.35 26.48 3.12
CA THR A 418 -10.08 25.59 2.23
C THR A 418 -11.01 24.70 3.04
N ALA A 419 -12.30 24.73 2.73
CA ALA A 419 -13.25 23.72 3.19
C ALA A 419 -13.14 22.47 2.32
N THR A 420 -13.04 21.31 2.96
CA THR A 420 -12.95 20.02 2.27
C THR A 420 -14.14 19.14 2.55
N VAL A 421 -14.55 18.39 1.54
CA VAL A 421 -15.67 17.45 1.61
C VAL A 421 -15.26 16.12 1.02
N VAL A 422 -15.58 15.02 1.68
CA VAL A 422 -15.49 13.67 1.09
C VAL A 422 -16.73 13.41 0.26
N ASN A 423 -16.54 12.92 -0.97
CA ASN A 423 -17.66 12.49 -1.81
C ASN A 423 -18.27 11.19 -1.25
N ALA A 424 -19.19 11.33 -0.29
CA ALA A 424 -19.88 10.24 0.39
C ALA A 424 -21.39 10.25 0.10
N GLU A 425 -22.05 9.12 0.32
CA GLU A 425 -23.48 8.98 0.06
C GLU A 425 -24.33 9.98 0.87
N GLY A 426 -25.21 10.69 0.16
CA GLY A 426 -26.10 11.71 0.73
C GLY A 426 -25.45 13.07 0.96
N VAL A 427 -24.23 13.29 0.50
CA VAL A 427 -23.58 14.62 0.50
C VAL A 427 -23.94 15.37 -0.78
N ASP A 428 -24.49 16.58 -0.63
CA ASP A 428 -24.68 17.51 -1.74
C ASP A 428 -23.41 18.35 -1.91
N VAL A 429 -22.56 17.93 -2.85
CA VAL A 429 -21.25 18.55 -3.13
C VAL A 429 -21.40 20.01 -3.55
N GLU A 430 -22.40 20.34 -4.38
CA GLU A 430 -22.60 21.71 -4.85
C GLU A 430 -23.09 22.62 -3.72
N ALA A 431 -23.97 22.12 -2.85
CA ALA A 431 -24.39 22.86 -1.66
C ALA A 431 -23.22 23.12 -0.70
N CYS A 432 -22.33 22.13 -0.53
CA CYS A 432 -21.12 22.32 0.26
C CYS A 432 -20.18 23.38 -0.34
N GLU A 433 -20.00 23.36 -1.66
CA GLU A 433 -19.17 24.35 -2.36
C GLU A 433 -19.76 25.76 -2.21
N ARG A 434 -21.07 25.91 -2.41
CA ARG A 434 -21.78 27.18 -2.16
C ARG A 434 -21.59 27.65 -0.72
N LEU A 435 -21.69 26.73 0.25
CA LEU A 435 -21.51 27.05 1.66
C LEU A 435 -20.08 27.52 1.95
N ALA A 436 -19.06 26.83 1.44
CA ALA A 436 -17.66 27.22 1.58
C ALA A 436 -17.39 28.63 1.00
N ASN A 437 -17.88 28.87 -0.22
CA ASN A 437 -17.72 30.16 -0.90
C ASN A 437 -18.41 31.30 -0.13
N ASN A 438 -19.61 31.07 0.41
CA ASN A 438 -20.33 32.04 1.24
C ASN A 438 -19.60 32.37 2.54
N LEU A 439 -18.75 31.47 3.04
CA LEU A 439 -17.91 31.70 4.21
C LEU A 439 -16.56 32.35 3.86
N GLY A 440 -16.28 32.59 2.58
CA GLY A 440 -15.03 33.17 2.10
C GLY A 440 -13.86 32.18 2.03
N ALA A 441 -14.15 30.88 2.08
CA ALA A 441 -13.13 29.82 1.97
C ALA A 441 -13.12 29.21 0.57
N GLY A 442 -11.96 28.71 0.13
CA GLY A 442 -11.87 27.84 -1.04
C GLY A 442 -12.57 26.49 -0.79
N PHE A 443 -12.81 25.74 -1.87
CA PHE A 443 -13.44 24.42 -1.80
C PHE A 443 -12.57 23.34 -2.42
N ARG A 444 -12.53 22.16 -1.79
CA ARG A 444 -11.84 20.99 -2.35
C ARG A 444 -12.63 19.70 -2.08
N LEU A 445 -13.03 19.04 -3.15
CA LEU A 445 -13.60 17.70 -3.10
C LEU A 445 -12.50 16.64 -2.92
N ARG A 446 -12.73 15.69 -2.00
CA ARG A 446 -11.88 14.52 -1.76
C ARG A 446 -12.61 13.28 -2.25
N LYS A 447 -11.86 12.37 -2.89
CA LYS A 447 -12.37 11.04 -3.21
C LYS A 447 -12.44 10.20 -1.93
N LEU A 448 -13.50 9.40 -1.81
CA LEU A 448 -13.60 8.40 -0.76
C LEU A 448 -12.40 7.44 -0.86
N ASP A 449 -11.82 7.08 0.28
CA ASP A 449 -10.68 6.17 0.43
C ASP A 449 -9.34 6.59 -0.20
N ASP A 450 -9.24 7.79 -0.79
CA ASP A 450 -7.97 8.38 -1.23
C ASP A 450 -7.43 9.34 -0.17
N VAL A 451 -6.52 8.83 0.67
CA VAL A 451 -5.85 9.57 1.75
C VAL A 451 -4.41 9.89 1.35
N GLY A 452 -4.10 11.16 1.15
CA GLY A 452 -2.80 11.67 0.70
C GLY A 452 -2.98 12.84 -0.25
#